data_AF-A0AAD7IXH9-F1
#
_entry.id   AF-A0AAD7IXH9-F1
#
_cell.length_a   1.000
_cell.length_b   1.000
_cell.length_c   1.000
_cell.angle_alpha   90.00
_cell.angle_beta   90.00
_cell.angle_gamma   90.00
#
_symmetry.space_group_name_H-M   'P 1'
#
loop_
_entity.id
_entity.type
_entity.pdbx_description
1 polymer ?
#
loop_
_entity_poly.entity_id
_entity_poly.type
_entity_poly.pdbx_seq_one_letter_code
_entity_poly.pdbx_strand_id
1 'polypeptide(L)'
;MANGLSDPDDSAASKVWAVYVSEAEKYDRSLVESWKSDMEGMLIFAGLFSASLTAFIIESYKTLIPDSGDSTVQLLVQISQQLASAANGSIFHVPPPTHFSPPTTSLVCNAL
;
A
#
# COMPACT_ATOMS: atom_id res chain seq x y z
N MET A 1 60.39 8.47 46.34
CA MET A 1 60.39 8.64 44.87
C MET A 1 60.45 7.24 44.26
N ALA A 2 59.31 6.59 44.05
CA ALA A 2 59.25 5.30 43.35
C ALA A 2 58.85 5.59 41.91
N ASN A 3 59.81 5.44 40.99
CA ASN A 3 59.61 5.59 39.55
C ASN A 3 58.58 4.56 39.09
N GLY A 4 57.54 5.05 38.40
CA GLY A 4 56.59 4.21 37.68
C GLY A 4 57.30 3.44 36.59
N LEU A 5 57.53 2.15 36.83
CA LEU A 5 57.92 1.21 35.80
C LEU A 5 56.62 0.73 35.15
N SER A 6 56.17 1.42 34.11
CA SER A 6 55.06 0.93 33.28
C SER A 6 55.50 -0.39 32.66
N ASP A 7 54.84 -1.49 33.03
CA ASP A 7 55.17 -2.81 32.52
C ASP A 7 55.03 -2.79 30.99
N PRO A 8 56.06 -3.20 30.22
CA PRO A 8 56.01 -3.16 28.75
C PRO A 8 54.84 -3.97 28.17
N ASP A 9 54.33 -4.96 28.91
CA ASP A 9 53.17 -5.76 28.55
C ASP A 9 51.85 -4.95 28.58
N ASP A 10 51.70 -4.03 29.54
CA ASP A 10 50.51 -3.15 29.66
C ASP A 10 50.45 -2.11 28.52
N SER A 11 51.62 -1.63 28.06
CA SER A 11 51.72 -0.78 26.88
C SER A 11 51.37 -1.53 25.59
N ALA A 12 51.78 -2.79 25.48
CA ALA A 12 51.47 -3.63 24.33
C ALA A 12 49.98 -3.97 24.28
N ALA A 13 49.39 -4.39 25.41
CA ALA A 13 47.96 -4.68 25.53
C ALA A 13 47.10 -3.44 25.22
N SER A 14 47.48 -2.26 25.73
CA SER A 14 46.80 -1.00 25.45
C SER A 14 46.81 -0.62 23.96
N LYS A 15 47.93 -0.85 23.26
CA LYS A 15 48.04 -0.61 21.82
C LYS A 15 47.17 -1.58 21.02
N VAL A 16 47.17 -2.87 21.37
CA VAL A 16 46.32 -3.87 20.72
C VAL A 16 44.84 -3.54 20.91
N TRP A 17 44.43 -3.14 22.12
CA TRP A 17 43.07 -2.72 22.41
C TRP A 17 42.67 -1.46 21.62
N ALA A 18 43.54 -0.46 21.56
CA ALA A 18 43.28 0.76 20.78
C ALA A 18 43.09 0.47 19.29
N VAL A 19 43.90 -0.44 18.72
CA VAL A 19 43.73 -0.89 17.32
C VAL A 19 42.41 -1.63 17.15
N TYR A 20 42.09 -2.57 18.05
CA TYR A 20 40.83 -3.32 18.00
C TYR A 20 39.61 -2.40 18.04
N VAL A 21 39.57 -1.47 19.00
CA VAL A 21 38.46 -0.50 19.12
C VAL A 21 38.36 0.36 17.87
N SER A 22 39.48 0.83 17.32
CA SER A 22 39.48 1.62 16.09
C SER A 22 38.92 0.86 14.89
N GLU A 23 39.29 -0.42 14.73
CA GLU A 23 38.78 -1.26 13.63
C GLU A 23 37.31 -1.64 13.84
N ALA A 24 36.92 -1.97 15.07
CA ALA A 24 35.52 -2.25 15.40
C ALA A 24 34.61 -1.05 15.11
N GLU A 25 35.05 0.15 15.50
CA GLU A 25 34.28 1.38 15.27
C GLU A 25 34.18 1.74 13.78
N LYS A 26 35.20 1.44 12.97
CA LYS A 26 35.14 1.58 11.50
C LYS A 26 34.15 0.60 10.88
N TYR A 27 34.19 -0.66 11.32
CA TYR A 27 33.28 -1.70 10.85
C TYR A 27 31.82 -1.36 11.19
N ASP A 28 31.55 -0.99 12.45
CA ASP A 28 30.21 -0.61 12.91
C ASP A 28 29.65 0.58 12.12
N ARG A 29 30.47 1.61 11.89
CA ARG A 29 30.07 2.74 11.04
C ARG A 29 29.72 2.31 9.63
N SER A 30 30.55 1.48 9.01
CA SER A 30 30.29 0.98 7.65
C SER A 30 29.01 0.16 7.59
N LEU A 31 28.74 -0.66 8.61
CA LEU A 31 27.55 -1.49 8.68
C LEU A 31 26.29 -0.65 8.84
N VAL A 32 26.30 0.32 9.77
CA VAL A 32 25.17 1.23 9.99
C VAL A 32 24.88 2.07 8.76
N GLU A 33 25.91 2.57 8.07
CA GLU A 33 25.71 3.34 6.84
C GLU A 33 25.14 2.49 5.70
N SER A 34 25.60 1.24 5.56
CA SER A 34 25.04 0.30 4.59
C SER A 34 23.56 0.01 4.88
N TRP A 35 23.24 -0.32 6.12
CA TRP A 35 21.85 -0.60 6.52
C TRP A 35 20.94 0.62 6.36
N LYS A 36 21.45 1.82 6.64
CA LYS A 36 20.72 3.05 6.40
C LYS A 36 20.41 3.20 4.90
N SER A 37 21.40 3.00 4.03
CA SER A 37 21.21 3.08 2.58
C SER A 37 20.20 2.03 2.08
N ASP A 38 20.28 0.80 2.59
CA ASP A 38 19.32 -0.26 2.26
C ASP A 38 17.89 0.09 2.73
N MET A 39 17.75 0.65 3.94
CA MET A 39 16.46 1.12 4.46
C MET A 39 15.89 2.28 3.65
N GLU A 40 16.71 3.25 3.25
CA GLU A 40 16.26 4.34 2.38
C GLU A 40 15.72 3.79 1.05
N GLY A 41 16.41 2.81 0.45
CA GLY A 41 15.92 2.09 -0.72
C GLY A 41 14.58 1.40 -0.47
N MET A 42 14.48 0.58 0.58
CA MET A 42 13.24 -0.13 0.94
C MET A 42 12.07 0.82 1.18
N LEU A 43 12.29 1.96 1.83
CA LEU A 43 11.26 2.96 2.10
C LEU A 43 10.76 3.64 0.82
N ILE A 44 11.65 3.94 -0.14
CA ILE A 44 11.27 4.47 -1.45
C ILE A 44 10.41 3.45 -2.20
N PHE A 45 10.84 2.17 -2.24
CA PHE A 45 10.06 1.10 -2.86
C PHE A 45 8.70 0.92 -2.20
N ALA A 46 8.66 0.90 -0.86
CA ALA A 46 7.41 0.77 -0.11
C ALA A 46 6.46 1.95 -0.37
N GLY A 47 6.99 3.18 -0.44
CA GLY A 47 6.21 4.37 -0.77
C GLY A 47 5.62 4.32 -2.18
N LEU A 48 6.42 3.97 -3.17
CA LEU A 48 5.96 3.82 -4.56
C LEU A 48 4.95 2.69 -4.71
N PHE A 49 5.23 1.52 -4.10
CA PHE A 49 4.32 0.39 -4.10
C PHE A 49 2.99 0.73 -3.43
N SER A 50 3.03 1.39 -2.26
CA SER A 50 1.83 1.84 -1.54
C SER A 50 1.01 2.84 -2.37
N ALA A 51 1.68 3.78 -3.05
CA ALA A 51 1.00 4.72 -3.94
C ALA A 51 0.32 4.00 -5.12
N SER A 52 1.01 3.07 -5.79
CA SER A 52 0.43 2.27 -6.87
C SER A 52 -0.72 1.40 -6.38
N LEU A 53 -0.57 0.72 -5.24
CA LEU A 53 -1.61 -0.10 -4.63
C LEU A 53 -2.84 0.75 -4.26
N THR A 54 -2.64 1.92 -3.66
CA THR A 54 -3.72 2.86 -3.32
C THR A 54 -4.48 3.29 -4.57
N ALA A 55 -3.78 3.61 -5.66
CA ALA A 55 -4.43 3.96 -6.92
C ALA A 55 -5.29 2.81 -7.47
N PHE A 56 -4.79 1.56 -7.41
CA PHE A 56 -5.57 0.39 -7.81
C PHE A 56 -6.78 0.15 -6.90
N ILE A 57 -6.65 0.33 -5.59
CA ILE A 57 -7.78 0.19 -4.64
C ILE A 57 -8.88 1.21 -4.96
N ILE A 58 -8.52 2.48 -5.18
CA ILE A 58 -9.49 3.55 -5.50
C ILE A 58 -10.29 3.17 -6.76
N GLU A 59 -9.63 2.68 -7.79
CA GLU A 59 -10.30 2.31 -9.04
C GLU A 59 -11.14 1.03 -8.87
N SER A 60 -10.58 0.03 -8.20
CA SER A 60 -11.26 -1.25 -7.93
C SER A 60 -12.54 -1.06 -7.12
N TYR A 61 -12.53 -0.16 -6.13
CA TYR A 61 -13.69 0.14 -5.29
C TYR A 61 -14.88 0.68 -6.09
N LYS A 62 -14.65 1.39 -7.19
CA LYS A 62 -15.74 1.87 -8.05
C LYS A 62 -16.56 0.74 -8.65
N THR A 63 -15.95 -0.42 -8.88
CA THR A 63 -16.65 -1.60 -9.44
C THR A 63 -17.59 -2.30 -8.45
N LEU A 64 -17.50 -1.96 -7.17
CA LEU A 64 -18.34 -2.48 -6.10
C LEU A 64 -19.59 -1.60 -5.85
N ILE A 65 -19.75 -0.52 -6.60
CA ILE A 65 -20.83 0.45 -6.43
C ILE A 65 -21.67 0.45 -7.72
N PRO A 66 -23.01 0.63 -7.63
CA PRO A 66 -23.85 0.78 -8.81
C PRO A 66 -23.43 1.97 -9.68
N ASP A 67 -23.40 1.78 -10.99
CA ASP A 67 -23.20 2.87 -11.93
C ASP A 67 -24.47 3.75 -12.02
N SER A 68 -24.28 5.06 -11.83
CA SER A 68 -25.39 6.03 -11.85
C SER A 68 -25.92 6.27 -13.26
N GLY A 69 -25.08 6.09 -14.28
CA GLY A 69 -25.46 6.12 -15.69
C GLY A 69 -26.41 4.99 -16.03
N ASP A 70 -26.04 3.75 -15.71
CA ASP A 70 -26.89 2.57 -15.90
C ASP A 70 -28.22 2.71 -15.15
N SER A 71 -28.17 3.19 -13.91
CA SER A 71 -29.39 3.44 -13.11
C SER A 71 -30.30 4.47 -13.79
N THR A 72 -29.73 5.52 -14.37
CA THR A 72 -30.47 6.55 -15.10
C THR A 72 -31.07 6.00 -16.39
N VAL A 73 -30.30 5.21 -17.15
CA VAL A 73 -30.77 4.55 -18.38
C VAL A 73 -31.94 3.62 -18.07
N GLN A 74 -31.85 2.83 -17.00
CA GLN A 74 -32.95 1.96 -16.57
C GLN A 74 -34.22 2.76 -16.23
N LEU A 75 -34.09 3.87 -15.50
CA LEU A 75 -35.22 4.74 -15.19
C LEU A 75 -35.83 5.36 -16.45
N LEU A 76 -35.01 5.80 -17.42
CA LEU A 76 -35.49 6.34 -18.69
C LEU A 76 -36.25 5.29 -19.51
N VAL A 77 -35.78 4.03 -19.51
CA VAL A 77 -36.48 2.91 -20.14
C VAL A 77 -37.84 2.68 -19.45
N GLN A 78 -37.88 2.69 -18.13
CA GLN A 78 -39.15 2.55 -17.38
C GLN A 78 -40.13 3.68 -17.70
N ILE A 79 -39.67 4.94 -17.71
CA ILE A 79 -40.50 6.11 -18.06
C ILE A 79 -41.01 5.98 -19.51
N SER A 80 -40.17 5.57 -20.44
CA SER A 80 -40.54 5.36 -21.84
C SER A 80 -41.64 4.29 -21.99
N GLN A 81 -41.51 3.16 -21.29
CA GLN A 81 -42.51 2.10 -21.29
C GLN A 81 -43.82 2.53 -20.64
N GLN A 82 -43.76 3.31 -19.55
CA GLN A 82 -44.93 3.87 -18.89
C GLN A 82 -45.69 4.81 -19.84
N LEU A 83 -44.99 5.67 -20.56
CA LEU A 83 -45.59 6.61 -21.52
C LEU A 83 -46.24 5.87 -22.69
N ALA A 84 -45.57 4.84 -23.24
CA ALA A 84 -46.14 4.00 -24.29
C ALA A 84 -47.39 3.24 -23.82
N SER A 85 -47.37 2.71 -22.59
CA SER A 85 -48.51 1.99 -22.02
C SER A 85 -49.72 2.91 -21.82
N ALA A 86 -49.48 4.13 -21.35
CA ALA A 86 -50.50 5.16 -21.18
C ALA A 86 -51.12 5.59 -22.52
N ALA A 87 -50.31 5.72 -23.58
CA ALA A 87 -50.79 6.04 -24.92
C ALA A 87 -51.66 4.91 -25.51
N ASN A 88 -51.32 3.66 -25.23
CA ASN A 88 -52.07 2.49 -25.72
C ASN A 88 -53.25 2.08 -24.80
N GLY A 89 -53.51 2.80 -23.71
CA GLY A 89 -54.58 2.47 -22.76
C GLY A 89 -54.37 1.15 -22.01
N SER A 90 -53.13 0.67 -21.94
CA SER A 90 -52.76 -0.60 -21.28
C SER A 90 -52.23 -0.35 -19.86
N ILE A 91 -52.41 -1.33 -18.96
CA ILE A 91 -51.92 -1.23 -17.59
C ILE A 91 -50.39 -1.39 -17.59
N PHE A 92 -49.68 -0.38 -17.07
CA PHE A 92 -48.24 -0.46 -16.87
C PHE A 92 -47.92 -1.26 -15.60
N HIS A 93 -47.16 -2.34 -15.74
CA HIS A 93 -46.62 -3.10 -14.61
C HIS A 93 -45.21 -2.62 -14.31
N VAL A 94 -45.01 -2.08 -13.10
CA VAL A 94 -43.67 -1.67 -12.63
C VAL A 94 -42.87 -2.95 -12.30
N PRO A 95 -41.77 -3.24 -13.01
CA PRO A 95 -40.93 -4.37 -12.64
C PRO A 95 -40.27 -4.10 -11.27
N PRO A 96 -40.01 -5.15 -10.48
CA PRO A 96 -39.37 -5.00 -9.17
C PRO A 96 -38.00 -4.33 -9.30
N PRO A 97 -37.56 -3.58 -8.28
CA PRO A 97 -36.26 -2.91 -8.31
C PRO A 97 -35.15 -3.96 -8.46
N THR A 98 -34.29 -3.78 -9.46
CA THR A 98 -33.11 -4.62 -9.64
C THR A 98 -32.08 -4.23 -8.59
N HIS A 99 -31.76 -5.15 -7.68
CA HIS A 99 -30.69 -4.95 -6.73
C HIS A 99 -29.33 -5.04 -7.43
N PHE A 100 -28.46 -4.09 -7.14
CA PHE A 100 -27.09 -4.13 -7.63
C PHE A 100 -26.37 -5.37 -7.09
N SER A 101 -25.70 -6.07 -8.00
CA SER A 101 -24.82 -7.20 -7.67
C SER A 101 -23.50 -6.97 -8.39
N PRO A 102 -22.39 -6.72 -7.67
CA PRO A 102 -21.11 -6.50 -8.30
C PRO A 102 -20.60 -7.78 -8.98
N PRO A 103 -19.77 -7.67 -10.03
CA PRO A 103 -19.17 -8.83 -10.67
C PRO A 103 -18.37 -9.69 -9.68
N THR A 104 -18.42 -11.01 -9.83
CA THR A 104 -17.65 -11.94 -8.97
C THR A 104 -16.15 -11.65 -9.04
N THR A 105 -15.65 -11.23 -10.20
CA THR A 105 -14.25 -10.82 -10.37
C THR A 105 -13.89 -9.62 -9.50
N SER A 106 -14.76 -8.61 -9.43
CA SER A 106 -14.58 -7.47 -8.52
C SER A 106 -14.59 -7.91 -7.06
N LEU A 107 -15.47 -8.82 -6.67
CA LEU A 107 -15.47 -9.35 -5.29
C LEU A 107 -14.16 -10.05 -4.94
N VAL A 108 -13.66 -10.92 -5.84
CA VAL A 108 -12.41 -11.65 -5.62
C VAL A 108 -11.21 -10.71 -5.58
N CYS A 109 -11.10 -9.76 -6.51
CA CYS A 109 -10.00 -8.80 -6.56
C CYS A 109 -9.94 -7.88 -5.33
N ASN A 110 -11.05 -7.61 -4.67
CA ASN A 110 -11.10 -6.75 -3.47
C ASN A 110 -11.08 -7.54 -2.15
N ALA A 111 -11.17 -8.87 -2.18
CA ALA A 111 -11.16 -9.74 -1.00
C ALA A 111 -9.78 -10.37 -0.71
N LEU A 112 -8.88 -10.35 -1.69
CA LEU A 112 -7.48 -10.83 -1.61
C LEU A 112 -6.54 -9.68 -1.26
#